data_AF-A0A938BQG1-F1
#
_entry.id   AF-A0A938BQG1-F1
#
_cell.length_a   1.000
_cell.length_b   1.000
_cell.length_c   1.000
_cell.angle_alpha   90.00
_cell.angle_beta   90.00
_cell.angle_gamma   90.00
#
_symmetry.space_group_name_H-M   'P 1'
#
loop_
_entity.id
_entity.type
_entity.pdbx_description
1 polymer ?
#
loop_
_entity_poly.entity_id
_entity_poly.type
_entity_poly.pdbx_seq_one_letter_code
_entity_poly.pdbx_strand_id
1 'polypeptide(L)'
;LQNWESSTDDFQTFQLILHDPAHYATPTGDGEILFQYKQIVNDDYQRMYATVGIEDHTEEVGLAFSHGNQYAPGAAPLSAGLAIKITTAPPVYQPLTAEALRAVWAGLGAGPSSAAGASGGDLAPGGARVEVAWELPAAPALVGLALERAAGDEAGGLGPFARLHEEWLGPGCRDFVDESADLDPRRRYAYRLVARDRFGKVRTLGETETGAAPASGEDAFFVRSLAGTIVPGEARIEFAAGTTDIEELAVYDAAGRRIADLRARAIPAAGGRGAVSWDGRDDAGRGAPAGLYWIRMRADGAQRAAKVLLVR
;
A
#
# COMPACT_ATOMS: atom_id res chain seq x y z
N LEU A 1 18.17 -21.34 53.65
CA LEU A 1 18.01 -20.77 52.30
C LEU A 1 18.38 -19.30 52.40
N GLN A 2 19.56 -18.95 51.88
CA GLN A 2 20.04 -17.56 51.90
C GLN A 2 19.32 -16.80 50.79
N ASN A 3 18.42 -15.89 51.15
CA ASN A 3 17.91 -14.90 50.20
C ASN A 3 19.06 -13.92 49.92
N TRP A 4 19.57 -13.97 48.69
CA TRP A 4 20.35 -12.89 48.13
C TRP A 4 19.37 -11.79 47.71
N GLU A 5 19.10 -10.85 48.62
CA GLU A 5 18.37 -9.63 48.25
C GLU A 5 19.27 -8.79 47.32
N SER A 6 18.82 -8.56 46.09
CA SER A 6 19.36 -7.47 45.26
C SER A 6 18.92 -6.15 45.90
N SER A 7 19.86 -5.32 46.28
CA SER A 7 19.65 -4.02 46.93
C SER A 7 19.21 -2.92 45.96
N THR A 8 18.41 -3.23 44.95
CA THR A 8 17.83 -2.23 44.06
C THR A 8 16.32 -2.44 43.98
N ASP A 9 15.58 -1.34 44.06
CA ASP A 9 14.11 -1.26 43.90
C ASP A 9 13.64 -1.62 42.47
N ASP A 10 14.39 -2.44 41.73
CA ASP A 10 14.19 -2.73 40.30
C ASP A 10 13.18 -3.85 40.11
N PHE A 11 11.93 -3.56 40.47
CA PHE A 11 10.82 -4.46 40.19
C PHE A 11 10.66 -4.66 38.68
N GLN A 12 11.04 -5.85 38.21
CA GLN A 12 10.68 -6.36 36.89
C GLN A 12 9.24 -6.86 36.98
N THR A 13 8.30 -6.07 36.49
CA THR A 13 6.88 -6.48 36.45
C THR A 13 6.47 -6.66 35.01
N PHE A 14 6.24 -7.92 34.64
CA PHE A 14 5.69 -8.28 33.34
C PHE A 14 4.64 -9.37 33.50
N GLN A 15 3.82 -9.53 32.46
CA GLN A 15 2.91 -10.65 32.33
C GLN A 15 3.13 -11.36 31.01
N LEU A 16 2.96 -12.68 31.05
CA LEU A 16 2.94 -13.57 29.90
C LEU A 16 1.51 -14.02 29.65
N ILE A 17 1.02 -13.82 28.44
CA ILE A 17 -0.30 -14.29 28.00
C ILE A 17 -0.08 -15.32 26.91
N LEU A 18 -0.62 -16.52 27.12
CA LEU A 18 -0.64 -17.60 26.15
C LEU A 18 -2.03 -17.64 25.52
N HIS A 19 -2.11 -17.39 24.21
CA HIS A 19 -3.38 -17.43 23.48
C HIS A 19 -3.72 -18.86 23.09
N ASP A 20 -4.92 -19.31 23.48
CA ASP A 20 -5.47 -20.58 23.02
C ASP A 20 -5.81 -20.51 21.53
N PRO A 21 -5.17 -21.32 20.66
CA PRO A 21 -5.42 -21.29 19.22
C PRO A 21 -6.84 -21.71 18.83
N ALA A 22 -7.57 -22.41 19.70
CA ALA A 22 -9.00 -22.72 19.48
C ALA A 22 -9.89 -21.47 19.52
N HIS A 23 -9.45 -20.43 20.24
CA HIS A 23 -10.15 -19.15 20.36
C HIS A 23 -9.47 -18.03 19.56
N TYR A 24 -8.15 -18.10 19.38
CA TYR A 24 -7.32 -17.12 18.68
C TYR A 24 -6.54 -17.81 17.54
N ALA A 25 -7.24 -18.09 16.43
CA ALA A 25 -6.65 -18.81 15.32
C ALA A 25 -5.45 -18.08 14.69
N THR A 26 -4.41 -18.84 14.34
CA THR A 26 -3.21 -18.36 13.64
C THR A 26 -3.02 -19.12 12.31
N PRO A 27 -2.21 -18.63 11.37
CA PRO A 27 -2.02 -19.29 10.07
C PRO A 27 -1.46 -20.72 10.16
N THR A 28 -0.69 -21.03 11.20
CA THR A 28 -0.09 -22.35 11.42
C THR A 28 -0.85 -23.21 12.43
N GLY A 29 -1.86 -22.64 13.12
CA GLY A 29 -2.60 -23.31 14.19
C GLY A 29 -1.91 -23.27 15.57
N ASP A 30 -0.72 -22.68 15.67
CA ASP A 30 0.01 -22.51 16.93
C ASP A 30 -0.56 -21.35 17.77
N GLY A 31 -0.41 -21.41 19.09
CA GLY A 31 -0.79 -20.31 19.98
C GLY A 31 0.19 -19.13 19.91
N GLU A 32 -0.33 -17.90 19.89
CA GLU A 32 0.51 -16.70 20.03
C GLU A 32 0.94 -16.49 21.49
N ILE A 33 2.14 -15.94 21.68
CA ILE A 33 2.69 -15.60 23.01
C ILE A 33 2.84 -14.09 23.10
N LEU A 34 2.27 -13.47 24.14
CA LEU A 34 2.34 -12.03 24.36
C LEU A 34 3.00 -11.73 25.71
N PHE A 35 4.11 -11.00 25.66
CA PHE A 35 4.78 -10.40 26.81
C PHE A 35 4.35 -8.95 26.94
N GLN A 36 3.97 -8.52 28.14
CA GLN A 36 3.68 -7.12 28.45
C GLN A 36 4.48 -6.67 29.66
N TYR A 37 5.38 -5.71 29.45
CA TYR A 37 6.25 -5.15 30.48
C TYR A 37 5.58 -3.92 31.08
N LYS A 38 5.06 -4.03 32.31
CA LYS A 38 4.60 -2.87 33.07
C LYS A 38 5.79 -2.02 33.50
N GLN A 39 6.84 -2.68 33.99
CA GLN A 39 8.08 -2.05 34.44
C GLN A 39 9.25 -2.99 34.13
N ILE A 40 10.31 -2.43 33.53
CA ILE A 40 11.57 -3.13 33.30
C ILE A 40 12.71 -2.13 33.41
N VAL A 41 13.73 -2.50 34.18
CA VAL A 41 15.01 -1.78 34.31
C VAL A 41 16.12 -2.75 33.90
N ASN A 42 16.82 -2.46 32.81
CA ASN A 42 17.87 -3.33 32.30
C ASN A 42 19.25 -2.71 32.51
N ASP A 43 19.68 -2.61 33.75
CA ASP A 43 20.89 -1.90 34.18
C ASP A 43 21.90 -2.80 34.90
N ASP A 44 21.69 -4.12 34.91
CA ASP A 44 22.63 -5.10 35.48
C ASP A 44 23.85 -5.32 34.56
N TYR A 45 24.60 -4.25 34.29
CA TYR A 45 25.79 -4.27 33.44
C TYR A 45 26.92 -5.14 34.00
N GLN A 46 26.92 -5.39 35.31
CA GLN A 46 27.91 -6.26 35.97
C GLN A 46 27.64 -7.74 35.72
N ARG A 47 26.38 -8.11 35.41
CA ARG A 47 25.97 -9.50 35.12
C ARG A 47 25.41 -9.67 33.71
N MET A 48 25.95 -8.91 32.76
CA MET A 48 25.63 -9.04 31.33
C MET A 48 24.17 -8.73 30.96
N TYR A 49 23.49 -7.88 31.73
CA TYR A 49 22.13 -7.42 31.48
C TYR A 49 21.10 -8.57 31.38
N ALA A 50 19.82 -8.23 31.22
CA ALA A 50 18.77 -9.20 30.98
C ALA A 50 18.90 -9.85 29.60
N THR A 51 18.72 -11.18 29.56
CA THR A 51 18.45 -11.92 28.33
C THR A 51 16.94 -12.10 28.19
N VAL A 52 16.41 -11.78 27.02
CA VAL A 52 14.98 -11.91 26.70
C VAL A 52 14.85 -12.66 25.39
N GLY A 53 13.99 -13.68 25.38
CA GLY A 53 13.73 -14.53 24.23
C GLY A 53 12.80 -15.67 24.59
N ILE A 54 12.65 -16.60 23.65
CA ILE A 54 12.06 -17.92 23.91
C ILE A 54 13.02 -18.99 23.45
N GLU A 55 12.96 -20.15 24.09
CA GLU A 55 13.71 -21.34 23.72
C GLU A 55 12.78 -22.54 23.70
N ASP A 56 13.16 -23.55 22.93
CA ASP A 56 12.49 -24.83 22.96
C ASP A 56 12.88 -25.62 24.23
N HIS A 57 12.10 -26.66 24.53
CA HIS A 57 12.30 -27.47 25.73
C HIS A 57 13.65 -28.21 25.81
N THR A 58 14.41 -28.30 24.71
CA THR A 58 15.75 -28.90 24.71
C THR A 58 16.85 -27.91 25.08
N GLU A 59 16.54 -26.61 25.12
CA GLU A 59 17.49 -25.52 25.31
C GLU A 59 18.54 -25.42 24.18
N GLU A 60 18.32 -26.10 23.04
CA GLU A 60 19.23 -26.08 21.89
C GLU A 60 18.83 -25.04 20.83
N VAL A 61 17.56 -24.62 20.80
CA VAL A 61 17.02 -23.70 19.80
C VAL A 61 16.26 -22.56 20.47
N GLY A 62 16.64 -21.32 20.16
CA GLY A 62 15.97 -20.15 20.70
C GLY A 62 15.82 -18.98 19.72
N LEU A 63 14.81 -18.16 19.98
CA LEU A 63 14.62 -16.85 19.37
C LEU A 63 14.96 -15.76 20.40
N ALA A 64 16.13 -15.17 20.25
CA ALA A 64 16.61 -14.10 21.12
C ALA A 64 16.05 -12.73 20.69
N PHE A 65 15.48 -11.99 21.64
CA PHE A 65 15.11 -10.58 21.49
C PHE A 65 16.25 -9.65 21.95
N SER A 66 16.85 -9.96 23.10
CA SER A 66 18.00 -9.22 23.65
C SER A 66 18.94 -10.17 24.40
N HIS A 67 20.24 -9.95 24.26
CA HIS A 67 21.29 -10.58 25.06
C HIS A 67 22.45 -9.60 25.25
N GLY A 68 22.95 -9.41 26.48
CA GLY A 68 24.07 -8.50 26.72
C GLY A 68 23.78 -7.04 26.37
N ASN A 69 22.52 -6.61 26.50
CA ASN A 69 22.00 -5.30 26.04
C ASN A 69 22.17 -5.06 24.53
N GLN A 70 22.35 -6.13 23.75
CA GLN A 70 22.31 -6.11 22.29
C GLN A 70 20.96 -6.62 21.81
N TYR A 71 20.36 -5.92 20.85
CA TYR A 71 19.03 -6.18 20.33
C TYR A 71 19.08 -6.59 18.87
N ALA A 72 18.10 -7.39 18.44
CA ALA A 72 17.91 -7.69 17.02
C ALA A 72 17.67 -6.40 16.20
N PRO A 73 18.13 -6.31 14.94
CA PRO A 73 17.86 -5.16 14.08
C PRO A 73 16.36 -4.83 14.00
N GLY A 74 16.00 -3.57 14.29
CA GLY A 74 14.61 -3.09 14.28
C GLY A 74 13.81 -3.38 15.55
N ALA A 75 14.38 -4.05 16.55
CA ALA A 75 13.75 -4.21 17.85
C ALA A 75 13.81 -2.89 18.65
N ALA A 76 12.73 -2.60 19.37
CA ALA A 76 12.73 -1.54 20.37
C ALA A 76 13.53 -1.98 21.61
N PRO A 77 14.30 -1.09 22.26
CA PRO A 77 14.91 -1.39 23.54
C PRO A 77 13.88 -1.79 24.60
N LEU A 78 14.28 -2.59 25.58
CA LEU A 78 13.42 -2.89 26.74
C LEU A 78 13.10 -1.60 27.48
N SER A 79 11.81 -1.33 27.66
CA SER A 79 11.32 -0.17 28.37
C SER A 79 9.99 -0.48 29.06
N ALA A 80 9.66 0.27 30.12
CA ALA A 80 8.33 0.23 30.71
C ALA A 80 7.26 0.51 29.62
N GLY A 81 6.17 -0.26 29.64
CA GLY A 81 5.09 -0.20 28.65
C GLY A 81 5.35 -0.96 27.35
N LEU A 82 6.53 -1.58 27.16
CA LEU A 82 6.80 -2.41 25.98
C LEU A 82 5.91 -3.66 25.97
N ALA A 83 5.42 -4.04 24.80
CA ALA A 83 4.82 -5.34 24.56
C ALA A 83 5.53 -6.06 23.41
N ILE A 84 5.78 -7.35 23.57
CA ILE A 84 6.44 -8.19 22.58
C ILE A 84 5.50 -9.35 22.29
N LYS A 85 5.11 -9.52 21.03
CA LYS A 85 4.27 -10.64 20.59
C LYS A 85 5.06 -11.57 19.68
N ILE A 86 5.04 -12.85 20.00
CA ILE A 86 5.58 -13.93 19.17
C ILE A 86 4.40 -14.56 18.43
N THR A 87 4.52 -14.60 17.11
CA THR A 87 3.44 -15.02 16.23
C THR A 87 4.01 -15.75 15.01
N THR A 88 3.25 -16.73 14.52
CA THR A 88 3.50 -17.40 13.25
C THR A 88 2.84 -16.68 12.09
N ALA A 89 2.07 -15.61 12.36
CA ALA A 89 1.58 -14.73 11.33
C ALA A 89 2.77 -14.02 10.67
N PRO A 90 3.01 -14.21 9.36
CA PRO A 90 4.16 -13.62 8.71
C PRO A 90 4.12 -12.10 8.85
N PRO A 91 5.29 -11.44 8.94
CA PRO A 91 5.33 -9.99 8.87
C PRO A 91 4.65 -9.56 7.56
N VAL A 92 3.67 -8.68 7.68
CA VAL A 92 3.03 -8.10 6.50
C VAL A 92 4.04 -7.09 5.95
N TYR A 93 4.81 -7.50 4.94
CA TYR A 93 5.72 -6.59 4.29
C TYR A 93 4.90 -5.58 3.48
N GLN A 94 4.89 -4.35 3.98
CA GLN A 94 4.21 -3.21 3.38
C GLN A 94 5.25 -2.34 2.63
N PRO A 95 4.92 -1.78 1.46
CA PRO A 95 3.57 -1.54 0.97
C PRO A 95 2.92 -2.77 0.35
N LEU A 96 1.60 -2.85 0.53
CA LEU A 96 0.71 -3.74 -0.20
C LEU A 96 0.12 -2.88 -1.32
N THR A 97 0.36 -3.23 -2.58
CA THR A 97 -0.21 -2.52 -3.73
C THR A 97 -1.25 -3.41 -4.39
N ALA A 98 -2.37 -2.84 -4.83
CA ALA A 98 -3.38 -3.55 -5.59
C ALA A 98 -2.78 -4.08 -6.91
N GLU A 99 -3.14 -5.30 -7.28
CA GLU A 99 -2.71 -5.91 -8.55
C GLU A 99 -3.43 -5.29 -9.74
N ALA A 100 -4.63 -4.77 -9.50
CA ALA A 100 -5.37 -3.91 -10.42
C ALA A 100 -6.27 -2.96 -9.62
N LEU A 101 -6.44 -1.74 -10.12
CA LEU A 101 -7.44 -0.79 -9.64
C LEU A 101 -7.94 -0.02 -10.87
N ARG A 102 -9.26 0.03 -11.06
CA ARG A 102 -9.89 0.69 -12.20
C ARG A 102 -11.12 1.47 -11.75
N ALA A 103 -11.39 2.58 -12.42
CA ALA A 103 -12.60 3.36 -12.26
C ALA A 103 -13.21 3.61 -13.64
N VAL A 104 -14.46 3.21 -13.85
CA VAL A 104 -15.14 3.27 -15.16
C VAL A 104 -16.52 3.88 -14.97
N TRP A 105 -16.91 4.79 -15.86
CA TRP A 105 -18.27 5.31 -15.87
C TRP A 105 -19.26 4.20 -16.23
N ALA A 106 -20.25 3.94 -15.38
CA ALA A 106 -21.31 3.00 -15.67
C ALA A 106 -22.31 3.59 -16.67
N GLY A 107 -22.81 2.79 -17.61
CA GLY A 107 -23.82 3.20 -18.59
C GLY A 107 -23.29 4.02 -19.78
N LEU A 108 -22.01 4.43 -19.78
CA LEU A 108 -21.29 4.84 -20.99
C LEU A 108 -20.63 3.58 -21.55
N GLY A 109 -21.28 2.95 -22.54
CA GLY A 109 -20.90 1.63 -23.06
C GLY A 109 -19.40 1.44 -23.27
N ALA A 110 -18.86 0.35 -22.74
CA ALA A 110 -17.54 -0.14 -23.10
C ALA A 110 -17.53 -0.56 -24.58
N GLY A 111 -16.62 0.01 -25.38
CA GLY A 111 -16.30 -0.47 -26.73
C GLY A 111 -15.45 0.51 -27.55
N PRO A 112 -14.42 0.05 -28.29
CA PRO A 112 -13.43 0.91 -28.96
C PRO A 112 -13.95 1.40 -30.32
N SER A 113 -13.90 2.69 -30.58
CA SER A 113 -13.44 3.29 -31.86
C SER A 113 -13.74 4.78 -31.86
N SER A 114 -12.75 5.57 -32.29
CA SER A 114 -12.88 6.87 -32.94
C SER A 114 -14.28 7.50 -32.99
N ALA A 115 -14.49 8.54 -32.17
CA ALA A 115 -15.46 9.57 -32.49
C ALA A 115 -14.87 10.93 -32.08
N ALA A 116 -14.07 11.49 -32.98
CA ALA A 116 -14.05 12.93 -33.16
C ALA A 116 -15.51 13.33 -33.50
N GLY A 117 -16.25 13.83 -32.50
CA GLY A 117 -17.62 14.31 -32.72
C GLY A 117 -18.69 13.85 -31.72
N ALA A 118 -18.38 13.45 -30.50
CA ALA A 118 -19.39 13.43 -29.44
C ALA A 118 -19.59 14.87 -28.92
N SER A 119 -20.39 15.67 -29.62
CA SER A 119 -20.96 16.89 -29.04
C SER A 119 -21.77 16.50 -27.81
N GLY A 120 -21.42 17.06 -26.65
CA GLY A 120 -22.11 16.79 -25.39
C GLY A 120 -23.62 17.00 -25.53
N GLY A 121 -24.37 15.91 -25.52
CA GLY A 121 -25.82 15.90 -25.60
C GLY A 121 -26.34 14.63 -24.95
N ASP A 122 -27.15 14.84 -23.90
CA ASP A 122 -28.04 13.88 -23.26
C ASP A 122 -27.43 12.70 -22.49
N LEU A 123 -26.73 13.03 -21.40
CA LEU A 123 -26.87 12.25 -20.17
C LEU A 123 -27.97 12.90 -19.34
N ALA A 124 -29.09 12.21 -19.16
CA ALA A 124 -30.18 12.67 -18.31
C ALA A 124 -29.65 12.94 -16.88
N PRO A 125 -30.13 13.99 -16.19
CA PRO A 125 -29.58 14.48 -14.91
C PRO A 125 -29.82 13.56 -13.69
N GLY A 126 -30.14 12.27 -13.90
CA GLY A 126 -30.28 11.28 -12.85
C GLY A 126 -29.43 10.06 -13.13
N GLY A 127 -28.29 9.94 -12.43
CA GLY A 127 -27.58 8.67 -12.29
C GLY A 127 -26.24 8.56 -13.03
N ALA A 128 -25.41 9.61 -13.02
CA ALA A 128 -23.98 9.40 -13.30
C ALA A 128 -23.40 8.50 -12.20
N ARG A 129 -22.74 7.40 -12.59
CA ARG A 129 -22.19 6.41 -11.67
C ARG A 129 -20.79 6.02 -12.12
N VAL A 130 -19.88 5.81 -11.18
CA VAL A 130 -18.55 5.27 -11.46
C VAL A 130 -18.41 3.93 -10.74
N GLU A 131 -18.20 2.87 -11.51
CA GLU A 131 -17.83 1.57 -10.98
C GLU A 131 -16.33 1.54 -10.75
N VAL A 132 -15.95 1.37 -9.48
CA VAL A 132 -14.56 1.24 -9.08
C VAL A 132 -14.32 -0.18 -8.62
N ALA A 133 -13.35 -0.86 -9.21
CA ALA A 133 -13.06 -2.26 -8.92
C ALA A 133 -11.56 -2.50 -8.78
N TRP A 134 -11.20 -3.48 -7.94
CA TRP A 134 -9.81 -3.77 -7.61
C TRP A 134 -9.53 -5.26 -7.40
N GLU A 135 -8.28 -5.61 -7.62
CA GLU A 135 -7.71 -6.93 -7.35
C GLU A 135 -6.60 -6.78 -6.31
N LEU A 136 -6.60 -7.68 -5.32
CA LEU A 136 -5.63 -7.69 -4.23
C LEU A 136 -4.82 -8.98 -4.33
N PRO A 137 -3.53 -8.93 -3.95
CA PRO A 137 -2.72 -10.14 -3.87
C PRO A 137 -3.33 -11.13 -2.87
N ALA A 138 -3.03 -12.41 -3.05
CA ALA A 138 -3.59 -13.48 -2.25
C ALA A 138 -3.34 -13.29 -0.73
N ALA A 139 -4.39 -13.46 0.06
CA ALA A 139 -4.40 -13.38 1.53
C ALA A 139 -3.82 -12.07 2.13
N PRO A 140 -4.37 -10.88 1.79
CA PRO A 140 -3.90 -9.65 2.37
C PRO A 140 -4.37 -9.59 3.84
N ALA A 141 -3.45 -9.37 4.79
CA ALA A 141 -3.75 -9.27 6.22
C ALA A 141 -4.39 -7.91 6.57
N LEU A 142 -5.50 -7.61 5.91
CA LEU A 142 -6.29 -6.39 6.03
C LEU A 142 -7.54 -6.67 6.87
N VAL A 143 -7.94 -5.68 7.66
CA VAL A 143 -9.20 -5.74 8.43
C VAL A 143 -10.28 -4.82 7.86
N GLY A 144 -9.93 -3.97 6.89
CA GLY A 144 -10.91 -3.13 6.19
C GLY A 144 -10.32 -2.40 5.00
N LEU A 145 -11.21 -2.04 4.07
CA LEU A 145 -10.94 -1.24 2.87
C LEU A 145 -11.77 0.04 2.89
N ALA A 146 -11.31 1.08 2.21
CA ALA A 146 -12.13 2.23 1.91
C ALA A 146 -11.71 2.90 0.61
N LEU A 147 -12.67 3.61 0.02
CA LEU A 147 -12.47 4.34 -1.20
C LEU A 147 -12.55 5.85 -0.94
N GLU A 148 -11.52 6.55 -1.41
CA GLU A 148 -11.46 8.00 -1.40
C GLU A 148 -11.51 8.54 -2.84
N ARG A 149 -12.09 9.73 -3.02
CA ARG A 149 -12.15 10.43 -4.30
C ARG A 149 -11.57 11.84 -4.19
N ALA A 150 -10.85 12.26 -5.22
CA ALA A 150 -10.48 13.65 -5.46
C ALA A 150 -11.02 14.10 -6.82
N ALA A 151 -11.63 15.28 -6.88
CA ALA A 151 -12.04 15.89 -8.13
C ALA A 151 -10.88 16.67 -8.76
N GLY A 152 -10.78 16.64 -10.08
CA GLY A 152 -9.85 17.48 -10.84
C GLY A 152 -10.27 18.95 -10.81
N ASP A 153 -9.30 19.85 -10.75
CA ASP A 153 -9.51 21.29 -10.90
C ASP A 153 -9.38 21.73 -12.38
N GLU A 154 -9.75 22.97 -12.67
CA GLU A 154 -9.66 23.56 -14.02
C GLU A 154 -8.22 23.71 -14.52
N ALA A 155 -7.23 23.71 -13.61
CA ALA A 155 -5.81 23.79 -13.93
C ALA A 155 -5.17 22.41 -14.18
N GLY A 156 -5.95 21.32 -14.13
CA GLY A 156 -5.49 19.96 -14.34
C GLY A 156 -4.86 19.29 -13.11
N GLY A 157 -4.90 19.95 -11.95
CA GLY A 157 -4.56 19.40 -10.64
C GLY A 157 -5.67 18.50 -10.07
N LEU A 158 -5.38 17.83 -8.96
CA LEU A 158 -6.36 17.10 -8.16
C LEU A 158 -6.58 17.84 -6.84
N GLY A 159 -7.84 17.98 -6.44
CA GLY A 159 -8.22 18.43 -5.10
C GLY A 159 -7.86 17.42 -4.01
N PRO A 160 -8.26 17.69 -2.75
CA PRO A 160 -8.03 16.76 -1.65
C PRO A 160 -8.85 15.48 -1.83
N PHE A 161 -8.27 14.35 -1.42
CA PHE A 161 -9.00 13.09 -1.33
C PHE A 161 -9.95 13.11 -0.13
N ALA A 162 -11.20 12.70 -0.36
CA ALA A 162 -12.22 12.55 0.67
C ALA A 162 -12.85 11.15 0.57
N ARG A 163 -13.19 10.56 1.73
CA ARG A 163 -13.88 9.27 1.78
C ARG A 163 -15.27 9.35 1.15
N LEU A 164 -15.63 8.30 0.40
CA LEU A 164 -16.96 8.15 -0.19
C LEU A 164 -17.97 7.50 0.78
N HIS A 165 -17.48 6.90 1.86
CA HIS A 165 -18.30 6.22 2.86
C HIS A 165 -17.63 6.26 4.24
N GLU A 166 -18.43 6.25 5.31
CA GLU A 166 -17.92 6.36 6.69
C GLU A 166 -17.33 5.03 7.20
N GLU A 167 -18.09 3.95 7.05
CA GLU A 167 -17.72 2.62 7.55
C GLU A 167 -16.60 1.98 6.73
N TRP A 168 -15.82 1.07 7.30
CA TRP A 168 -14.84 0.32 6.51
C TRP A 168 -15.53 -0.80 5.73
N LEU A 169 -15.25 -0.91 4.44
CA LEU A 169 -15.65 -2.06 3.63
C LEU A 169 -14.93 -3.31 4.14
N GLY A 170 -15.59 -4.46 4.05
CA GLY A 170 -14.97 -5.74 4.41
C GLY A 170 -13.74 -6.06 3.54
N PRO A 171 -12.73 -6.78 4.06
CA PRO A 171 -11.50 -7.09 3.30
C PRO A 171 -11.74 -7.99 2.07
N GLY A 172 -12.90 -8.65 1.99
CA GLY A 172 -13.35 -9.42 0.82
C GLY A 172 -13.99 -8.59 -0.29
N CYS A 173 -14.28 -7.31 -0.07
CA CYS A 173 -14.88 -6.43 -1.06
C CYS A 173 -13.92 -6.19 -2.25
N ARG A 174 -14.46 -6.15 -3.47
CA ARG A 174 -13.69 -6.02 -4.72
C ARG A 174 -14.18 -4.89 -5.63
N ASP A 175 -15.29 -4.27 -5.28
CA ASP A 175 -15.89 -3.19 -6.05
C ASP A 175 -16.66 -2.22 -5.15
N PHE A 176 -16.90 -1.03 -5.68
CA PHE A 176 -17.75 0.00 -5.10
C PHE A 176 -18.33 0.85 -6.23
N VAL A 177 -19.61 1.21 -6.10
CA VAL A 177 -20.27 2.11 -7.05
C VAL A 177 -20.37 3.50 -6.42
N ASP A 178 -19.66 4.47 -6.99
CA ASP A 178 -19.80 5.87 -6.64
C ASP A 178 -21.01 6.45 -7.37
N GLU A 179 -22.03 6.83 -6.61
CA GLU A 179 -23.28 7.43 -7.07
C GLU A 179 -23.46 8.86 -6.53
N SER A 180 -22.35 9.52 -6.18
CA SER A 180 -22.41 10.84 -5.55
C SER A 180 -23.11 11.86 -6.46
N ALA A 181 -23.94 12.72 -5.88
CA ALA A 181 -24.72 13.70 -6.62
C ALA A 181 -23.87 14.77 -7.35
N ASP A 182 -22.60 14.93 -6.97
CA ASP A 182 -21.65 15.88 -7.55
C ASP A 182 -20.82 15.29 -8.71
N LEU A 183 -21.15 14.07 -9.17
CA LEU A 183 -20.50 13.45 -10.33
C LEU A 183 -20.88 14.18 -11.63
N ASP A 184 -19.86 14.61 -12.37
CA ASP A 184 -19.96 15.20 -13.70
C ASP A 184 -19.03 14.43 -14.66
N PRO A 185 -19.56 13.72 -15.67
CA PRO A 185 -18.77 12.99 -16.67
C PRO A 185 -17.74 13.85 -17.43
N ARG A 186 -17.89 15.19 -17.42
CA ARG A 186 -16.95 16.13 -18.04
C ARG A 186 -15.77 16.48 -17.13
N ARG A 187 -15.79 16.07 -15.86
CA ARG A 187 -14.70 16.30 -14.91
C ARG A 187 -13.82 15.08 -14.77
N ARG A 188 -12.57 15.31 -14.40
CA ARG A 188 -11.62 14.26 -14.01
C ARG A 188 -11.87 13.91 -12.54
N TYR A 189 -11.79 12.63 -12.21
CA TYR A 189 -11.78 12.13 -10.84
C TYR A 189 -10.63 11.15 -10.65
N ALA A 190 -9.95 11.26 -9.52
CA ALA A 190 -9.03 10.24 -9.04
C ALA A 190 -9.67 9.48 -7.89
N TYR A 191 -9.51 8.16 -7.91
CA TYR A 191 -9.94 7.26 -6.85
C TYR A 191 -8.71 6.65 -6.19
N ARG A 192 -8.72 6.61 -4.87
CA ARG A 192 -7.66 6.01 -4.06
C ARG A 192 -8.26 4.91 -3.20
N LEU A 193 -7.72 3.71 -3.35
CA LEU A 193 -8.04 2.60 -2.48
C LEU A 193 -7.10 2.65 -1.27
N VAL A 194 -7.68 2.72 -0.07
CA VAL A 194 -6.92 2.64 1.18
C VAL A 194 -7.34 1.41 1.98
N ALA A 195 -6.42 0.87 2.77
CA ALA A 195 -6.67 -0.28 3.62
C ALA A 195 -6.17 -0.05 5.04
N ARG A 196 -6.87 -0.67 5.97
CA ARG A 196 -6.51 -0.73 7.39
C ARG A 196 -6.00 -2.13 7.70
N ASP A 197 -4.82 -2.22 8.31
CA ASP A 197 -4.30 -3.48 8.84
C ASP A 197 -4.81 -3.77 10.26
N ARG A 198 -4.48 -4.97 10.77
CA ARG A 198 -4.89 -5.41 12.12
C ARG A 198 -4.38 -4.52 13.27
N PHE A 199 -3.39 -3.66 13.01
CA PHE A 199 -2.85 -2.72 14.00
C PHE A 199 -3.50 -1.33 13.90
N GLY A 200 -4.51 -1.18 13.02
CA GLY A 200 -5.20 0.08 12.80
C GLY A 200 -4.45 1.05 11.88
N LYS A 201 -3.31 0.65 11.32
CA LYS A 201 -2.55 1.50 10.40
C LYS A 201 -3.24 1.54 9.04
N VAL A 202 -3.44 2.76 8.52
CA VAL A 202 -4.05 3.02 7.22
C VAL A 202 -2.97 3.25 6.18
N ARG A 203 -3.13 2.68 4.99
CA ARG A 203 -2.21 2.83 3.86
C ARG A 203 -2.96 2.89 2.53
N THR A 204 -2.37 3.58 1.56
CA THR A 204 -2.79 3.50 0.16
C THR A 204 -2.40 2.13 -0.41
N LEU A 205 -3.32 1.52 -1.15
CA LEU A 205 -3.07 0.32 -1.95
C LEU A 205 -2.91 0.67 -3.44
N GLY A 206 -3.41 1.80 -3.88
CA GLY A 206 -3.26 2.26 -5.24
C GLY A 206 -4.23 3.37 -5.57
N GLU A 207 -3.99 3.98 -6.72
CA GLU A 207 -4.80 5.07 -7.25
C GLU A 207 -5.08 4.86 -8.73
N THR A 208 -6.29 5.19 -9.16
CA THR A 208 -6.74 5.15 -10.55
C THR A 208 -7.48 6.45 -10.89
N GLU A 209 -7.73 6.68 -12.16
CA GLU A 209 -8.46 7.87 -12.64
C GLU A 209 -9.58 7.50 -13.60
N THR A 210 -10.55 8.41 -13.72
CA THR A 210 -11.60 8.39 -14.73
C THR A 210 -11.99 9.82 -15.08
N GLY A 211 -12.78 10.00 -16.15
CA GLY A 211 -13.27 11.30 -16.58
C GLY A 211 -12.49 11.88 -17.76
N ALA A 212 -12.58 13.21 -17.92
CA ALA A 212 -12.24 13.90 -19.16
C ALA A 212 -10.92 13.41 -19.81
N ALA A 213 -11.03 13.08 -21.10
CA ALA A 213 -9.91 12.73 -21.96
C ALA A 213 -8.85 13.85 -21.90
N PRO A 214 -7.56 13.51 -22.03
CA PRO A 214 -6.53 14.53 -22.16
C PRO A 214 -6.83 15.51 -23.30
N ALA A 215 -6.54 16.80 -23.08
CA ALA A 215 -6.59 17.80 -24.13
C ALA A 215 -5.60 17.45 -25.27
N SER A 216 -5.87 17.96 -26.47
CA SER A 216 -4.97 17.82 -27.62
C SER A 216 -3.57 18.37 -27.32
N GLY A 217 -2.53 17.80 -27.94
CA GLY A 217 -1.15 18.29 -27.82
C GLY A 217 -0.33 17.49 -26.80
N GLU A 218 0.51 18.16 -26.00
CA GLU A 218 1.39 17.49 -25.03
C GLU A 218 0.65 16.77 -23.91
N ASP A 219 -0.58 17.20 -23.59
CA ASP A 219 -1.42 16.56 -22.59
C ASP A 219 -2.01 15.22 -23.07
N ALA A 220 -2.03 14.97 -24.39
CA ALA A 220 -2.53 13.72 -24.98
C ALA A 220 -1.58 12.53 -24.80
N PHE A 221 -0.28 12.80 -24.60
CA PHE A 221 0.74 11.75 -24.48
C PHE A 221 1.86 12.10 -23.49
N PHE A 222 1.69 11.68 -22.22
CA PHE A 222 2.67 11.92 -21.16
C PHE A 222 2.78 10.76 -20.16
N VAL A 223 3.91 10.75 -19.44
CA VAL A 223 4.08 9.98 -18.20
C VAL A 223 4.80 10.86 -17.20
N ARG A 224 4.36 10.85 -15.93
CA ARG A 224 4.94 11.68 -14.85
C ARG A 224 4.81 10.98 -13.50
N SER A 225 5.70 11.32 -12.57
CA SER A 225 5.65 10.88 -11.18
C SER A 225 5.15 12.03 -10.30
N LEU A 226 3.99 11.89 -9.66
CA LEU A 226 3.40 12.89 -8.77
C LEU A 226 3.73 12.62 -7.30
N ALA A 227 4.96 12.94 -6.95
CA ALA A 227 5.50 13.17 -5.62
C ALA A 227 6.95 13.51 -5.92
N GLY A 228 7.34 14.77 -5.79
CA GLY A 228 8.58 15.28 -6.36
C GLY A 228 9.78 14.41 -5.99
N THR A 229 10.36 13.71 -6.96
CA THR A 229 11.67 13.03 -6.98
C THR A 229 12.15 12.32 -5.70
N ILE A 230 11.34 12.04 -4.68
CA ILE A 230 11.74 11.38 -3.43
C ILE A 230 10.48 10.72 -2.86
N VAL A 231 10.48 9.40 -2.79
CA VAL A 231 9.31 8.65 -2.34
C VAL A 231 9.70 7.70 -1.21
N PRO A 232 9.12 7.84 0.00
CA PRO A 232 9.26 6.85 1.07
C PRO A 232 8.30 5.68 0.80
N GLY A 233 8.59 4.92 -0.26
CA GLY A 233 7.99 3.60 -0.48
C GLY A 233 6.90 3.45 -1.54
N GLU A 234 6.23 4.49 -2.07
CA GLU A 234 5.22 4.32 -3.15
C GLU A 234 5.09 5.53 -4.10
N ALA A 235 5.46 5.35 -5.37
CA ALA A 235 5.43 6.41 -6.39
C ALA A 235 4.10 6.37 -7.16
N ARG A 236 3.31 7.44 -7.11
CA ARG A 236 2.16 7.65 -8.01
C ARG A 236 2.67 8.03 -9.40
N ILE A 237 2.34 7.22 -10.39
CA ILE A 237 2.67 7.42 -11.79
C ILE A 237 1.39 7.79 -12.52
N GLU A 238 1.31 9.00 -13.03
CA GLU A 238 0.22 9.42 -13.91
C GLU A 238 0.65 9.33 -15.36
N PHE A 239 -0.28 8.92 -16.21
CA PHE A 239 -0.03 8.79 -17.63
C PHE A 239 -1.26 9.17 -18.47
N ALA A 240 -0.99 9.57 -19.70
CA ALA A 240 -1.96 9.62 -20.78
C ALA A 240 -1.29 9.01 -22.01
N ALA A 241 -1.82 7.89 -22.50
CA ALA A 241 -1.30 7.19 -23.67
C ALA A 241 -2.06 7.55 -24.96
N GLY A 242 -3.18 8.28 -24.88
CA GLY A 242 -4.05 8.58 -26.02
C GLY A 242 -4.86 7.37 -26.52
N THR A 243 -4.48 6.16 -26.12
CA THR A 243 -5.11 4.88 -26.42
C THR A 243 -5.19 4.02 -25.17
N THR A 244 -6.13 3.08 -25.13
CA THR A 244 -6.18 2.05 -24.08
C THR A 244 -5.18 0.91 -24.33
N ASP A 245 -4.63 0.80 -25.54
CA ASP A 245 -3.64 -0.20 -25.90
C ASP A 245 -2.22 0.31 -25.63
N ILE A 246 -1.71 0.04 -24.43
CA ILE A 246 -0.38 0.45 -24.00
C ILE A 246 0.61 -0.68 -24.29
N GLU A 247 1.47 -0.47 -25.29
CA GLU A 247 2.55 -1.40 -25.66
C GLU A 247 3.53 -1.61 -24.50
N GLU A 248 3.87 -0.54 -23.78
CA GLU A 248 4.81 -0.55 -22.67
C GLU A 248 4.40 0.44 -21.59
N LEU A 249 4.41 0.00 -20.34
CA LEU A 249 4.52 0.87 -19.17
C LEU A 249 5.34 0.13 -18.12
N ALA A 250 6.57 0.55 -17.89
CA ALA A 250 7.50 -0.20 -17.05
C ALA A 250 8.55 0.68 -16.37
N VAL A 251 9.11 0.19 -15.28
CA VAL A 251 10.19 0.83 -14.52
C VAL A 251 11.53 0.19 -14.88
N TYR A 252 12.54 1.02 -15.11
CA TYR A 252 13.89 0.64 -15.49
C TYR A 252 14.93 1.22 -14.54
N ASP A 253 15.99 0.47 -14.26
CA ASP A 253 17.16 1.00 -13.56
C ASP A 253 18.09 1.81 -14.48
N ALA A 254 19.14 2.40 -13.91
CA ALA A 254 20.14 3.17 -14.66
C ALA A 254 20.92 2.37 -15.71
N ALA A 255 20.94 1.04 -15.61
CA ALA A 255 21.56 0.17 -16.60
C ALA A 255 20.58 -0.22 -17.72
N GLY A 256 19.33 0.25 -17.68
CA GLY A 256 18.30 -0.07 -18.65
C GLY A 256 17.66 -1.45 -18.44
N ARG A 257 17.88 -2.09 -17.29
CA ARG A 257 17.21 -3.36 -16.96
C ARG A 257 15.79 -3.07 -16.48
N ARG A 258 14.81 -3.84 -16.98
CA ARG A 258 13.43 -3.75 -16.51
C ARG A 258 13.34 -4.28 -15.09
N ILE A 259 12.83 -3.44 -14.20
CA ILE A 259 12.59 -3.76 -12.79
C ILE A 259 11.15 -4.22 -12.60
N ALA A 260 10.19 -3.48 -13.13
CA ALA A 260 8.77 -3.80 -12.99
C ALA A 260 8.02 -3.52 -14.29
N ASP A 261 7.14 -4.44 -14.70
CA ASP A 261 6.09 -4.21 -15.68
C ASP A 261 4.84 -3.68 -14.94
N LEU A 262 4.35 -2.52 -15.35
CA LEU A 262 3.19 -1.87 -14.73
C LEU A 262 1.92 -2.05 -15.56
N ARG A 263 1.97 -2.64 -16.76
CA ARG A 263 0.82 -2.72 -17.67
C ARG A 263 -0.38 -3.45 -17.08
N ALA A 264 -0.15 -4.53 -16.33
CA ALA A 264 -1.23 -5.28 -15.67
C ALA A 264 -1.94 -4.45 -14.58
N ARG A 265 -1.22 -3.55 -13.91
CA ARG A 265 -1.72 -2.68 -12.83
C ARG A 265 -2.32 -1.38 -13.35
N ALA A 266 -1.80 -0.89 -14.47
CA ALA A 266 -2.17 0.38 -15.06
C ALA A 266 -3.34 0.20 -16.01
N ILE A 267 -4.56 0.18 -15.47
CA ILE A 267 -5.77 0.08 -16.27
C ILE A 267 -6.19 1.49 -16.71
N PRO A 268 -6.05 1.84 -18.01
CA PRO A 268 -6.41 3.17 -18.48
C PRO A 268 -7.93 3.34 -18.52
N ALA A 269 -8.40 4.52 -18.15
CA ALA A 269 -9.76 4.95 -18.45
C ALA A 269 -9.97 5.10 -19.97
N ALA A 270 -11.23 5.28 -20.36
CA ALA A 270 -11.57 5.64 -21.74
C ALA A 270 -10.74 6.87 -22.18
N GLY A 271 -10.04 6.76 -23.31
CA GLY A 271 -9.11 7.79 -23.80
C GLY A 271 -7.65 7.63 -23.36
N GLY A 272 -7.30 6.55 -22.67
CA GLY A 272 -5.90 6.17 -22.41
C GLY A 272 -5.22 6.90 -21.24
N ARG A 273 -5.97 7.64 -20.44
CA ARG A 273 -5.48 8.29 -19.21
C ARG A 273 -5.60 7.34 -18.03
N GLY A 274 -4.63 7.36 -17.13
CA GLY A 274 -4.71 6.62 -15.88
C GLY A 274 -3.65 7.03 -14.87
N ALA A 275 -3.74 6.38 -13.72
CA ALA A 275 -2.71 6.41 -12.70
C ALA A 275 -2.40 4.98 -12.27
N VAL A 276 -1.16 4.74 -11.85
CA VAL A 276 -0.71 3.48 -11.26
C VAL A 276 0.29 3.79 -10.17
N SER A 277 0.33 2.95 -9.13
CA SER A 277 1.29 3.08 -8.04
C SER A 277 2.42 2.06 -8.17
N TRP A 278 3.65 2.48 -7.89
CA TRP A 278 4.82 1.60 -7.83
C TRP A 278 5.46 1.67 -6.45
N ASP A 279 5.48 0.56 -5.74
CA ASP A 279 5.96 0.42 -4.36
C ASP A 279 7.48 0.19 -4.22
N GLY A 280 8.22 0.39 -5.31
CA GLY A 280 9.66 0.15 -5.34
C GLY A 280 10.04 -1.33 -5.43
N ARG A 281 9.12 -2.25 -5.79
CA ARG A 281 9.43 -3.67 -5.98
C ARG A 281 9.57 -4.06 -7.45
N ASP A 282 10.29 -5.16 -7.68
CA ASP A 282 10.35 -5.81 -8.98
C ASP A 282 9.15 -6.74 -9.23
N ASP A 283 9.08 -7.34 -10.43
CA ASP A 283 8.02 -8.29 -10.82
C ASP A 283 7.95 -9.54 -9.92
N ALA A 284 9.03 -9.86 -9.19
CA ALA A 284 9.08 -10.97 -8.24
C ALA A 284 8.72 -10.53 -6.79
N GLY A 285 8.29 -9.28 -6.60
CA GLY A 285 7.97 -8.72 -5.29
C GLY A 285 9.19 -8.39 -4.43
N ARG A 286 10.41 -8.43 -4.97
CA ARG A 286 11.63 -8.08 -4.24
C ARG A 286 11.83 -6.56 -4.28
N GLY A 287 12.25 -5.98 -3.16
CA GLY A 287 12.48 -4.54 -3.09
C GLY A 287 13.68 -4.11 -3.95
N ALA A 288 13.47 -3.22 -4.91
CA ALA A 288 14.51 -2.61 -5.71
C ALA A 288 15.42 -1.70 -4.85
N PRO A 289 16.74 -1.64 -5.09
CA PRO A 289 17.66 -0.78 -4.33
C PRO A 289 17.25 0.70 -4.31
N ALA A 290 17.65 1.45 -3.29
CA ALA A 290 17.53 2.91 -3.36
C ALA A 290 18.34 3.43 -4.55
N GLY A 291 17.79 4.38 -5.32
CA GLY A 291 18.43 4.84 -6.55
C GLY A 291 17.48 5.50 -7.53
N LEU A 292 18.04 5.93 -8.66
CA LEU A 292 17.31 6.57 -9.75
C LEU A 292 16.79 5.51 -10.73
N TYR A 293 15.51 5.65 -11.07
CA TYR A 293 14.80 4.80 -12.02
C TYR A 293 14.09 5.64 -13.08
N TRP A 294 13.77 5.00 -14.20
CA TRP A 294 13.02 5.57 -15.31
C TRP A 294 11.73 4.81 -15.52
N ILE A 295 10.62 5.52 -15.49
CA ILE A 295 9.34 5.02 -15.94
C ILE A 295 9.27 5.29 -17.43
N ARG A 296 9.07 4.25 -18.24
CA ARG A 296 8.93 4.37 -19.69
C ARG A 296 7.54 3.92 -20.12
N MET A 297 6.92 4.71 -20.99
CA MET A 297 5.64 4.40 -21.62
C MET A 297 5.79 4.39 -23.15
N ARG A 298 5.17 3.42 -23.81
CA ARG A 298 5.01 3.36 -25.26
C ARG A 298 3.57 3.02 -25.63
N ALA A 299 3.04 3.72 -26.62
CA ALA A 299 1.78 3.40 -27.29
C ALA A 299 1.76 4.08 -28.66
N ASP A 300 1.09 3.47 -29.64
CA ASP A 300 0.93 3.97 -31.01
C ASP A 300 2.25 4.45 -31.65
N GLY A 301 3.34 3.72 -31.43
CA GLY A 301 4.68 4.06 -31.94
C GLY A 301 5.35 5.28 -31.29
N ALA A 302 4.71 5.95 -30.32
CA ALA A 302 5.29 7.03 -29.53
C ALA A 302 5.88 6.52 -28.20
N GLN A 303 6.85 7.26 -27.65
CA GLN A 303 7.49 6.94 -26.36
C GLN A 303 7.66 8.18 -25.49
N ARG A 304 7.45 8.03 -24.18
CA ARG A 304 7.78 9.01 -23.13
C ARG A 304 8.47 8.34 -21.96
N ALA A 305 9.24 9.11 -21.21
CA ALA A 305 9.86 8.64 -19.99
C ALA A 305 9.87 9.72 -18.91
N ALA A 306 9.76 9.29 -17.66
CA ALA A 306 9.87 10.12 -16.46
C ALA A 306 10.88 9.51 -15.49
N LYS A 307 11.52 10.35 -14.69
CA LYS A 307 12.44 9.90 -13.63
C LYS A 307 11.68 9.70 -12.33
N VAL A 308 12.08 8.70 -11.55
CA VAL A 308 11.64 8.48 -10.17
C VAL A 308 12.85 8.11 -9.32
N LEU A 309 13.00 8.72 -8.15
CA LEU A 309 14.05 8.36 -7.20
C LEU A 309 13.41 7.56 -6.06
N LEU A 310 13.92 6.36 -5.84
CA LEU A 310 13.53 5.53 -4.71
C LEU A 310 14.50 5.80 -3.55
N VAL A 311 13.96 6.19 -2.39
CA VAL A 311 14.71 6.32 -1.14
C VAL A 311 14.22 5.27 -0.14
N ARG A 312 15.06 4.90 0.82
CA ARG A 312 14.73 3.96 1.90
C ARG A 312 15.03 4.58 3.25
#